data_AF-A0A662WB93-F1
#
_entry.id   AF-A0A662WB93-F1
#
_cell.length_a   1.000
_cell.length_b   1.000
_cell.length_c   1.000
_cell.angle_alpha   90.00
_cell.angle_beta   90.00
_cell.angle_gamma   90.00
#
_symmetry.space_group_name_H-M   'P 1'
#
loop_
_entity.id
_entity.type
_entity.pdbx_description
1 polymer ?
#
loop_
_entity_poly.entity_id
_entity_poly.type
_entity_poly.pdbx_seq_one_letter_code
_entity_poly.pdbx_strand_id
1 'polypeptide(L)'
;MYTDTTTSCSGNALVSACLLGVNCRYDAGSVLNKSVFRFLEENKLNPIPVCPEQLAGFPTPRKKCEIRDGDGFDVIDGRAKVYTEDGEDVTELF
;
A
#
# COMPACT_ATOMS: atom_id res chain seq x y z
N MET A 1 15.97 4.51 -26.01
CA MET A 1 16.86 5.15 -25.04
C MET A 1 16.44 4.68 -23.66
N TYR A 2 16.94 3.53 -23.22
CA TYR A 2 16.84 3.12 -21.82
C TYR A 2 17.92 3.91 -21.10
N THR A 3 17.55 4.99 -20.41
CA THR A 3 18.47 5.58 -19.46
C THR A 3 18.59 4.59 -18.32
N ASP A 4 19.74 3.93 -18.26
CA ASP A 4 20.19 3.16 -17.11
C ASP A 4 20.23 4.10 -15.90
N THR A 5 19.12 4.16 -15.16
CA THR A 5 18.96 4.97 -13.95
C THR A 5 19.55 4.27 -12.73
N THR A 6 20.65 3.54 -12.89
CA THR A 6 21.54 3.17 -11.78
C THR A 6 22.33 4.38 -11.27
N THR A 7 21.73 5.59 -11.27
CA THR A 7 22.09 6.64 -10.32
C THR A 7 22.07 5.97 -8.95
N SER A 8 23.25 5.78 -8.36
CA SER A 8 23.47 4.87 -7.23
C SER A 8 22.41 5.01 -6.13
N CYS A 9 21.35 4.21 -6.18
CA CYS A 9 20.36 4.19 -5.12
C CYS A 9 21.00 3.52 -3.91
N SER A 10 20.95 4.18 -2.75
CA SER A 10 21.52 3.69 -1.49
C SER A 10 20.72 2.55 -0.86
N GLY A 11 19.54 2.22 -1.40
CA GLY A 11 18.69 1.13 -0.93
C GLY A 11 17.33 1.12 -1.61
N ASN A 12 16.51 0.11 -1.26
CA ASN A 12 15.11 0.01 -1.66
C ASN A 12 14.20 0.46 -0.51
N ALA A 13 13.07 1.07 -0.86
CA ALA A 13 12.02 1.40 0.10
C ALA A 13 10.68 0.86 -0.40
N LEU A 14 9.97 0.11 0.45
CA LEU A 14 8.57 -0.21 0.18
C LEU A 14 7.73 1.04 0.41
N VAL A 15 6.90 1.40 -0.57
CA VAL A 15 6.07 2.60 -0.51
C VAL A 15 4.65 2.23 -0.93
N SER A 16 3.65 2.69 -0.19
CA SER A 16 2.26 2.52 -0.59
C SER A 16 2.06 3.02 -2.01
N ALA A 17 1.66 2.14 -2.94
CA ALA A 17 1.64 2.41 -4.38
C ALA A 17 0.75 3.62 -4.73
N CYS A 18 -0.32 3.83 -3.97
CA CYS A 18 -1.20 4.99 -4.12
C CYS A 18 -0.51 6.34 -3.84
N LEU A 19 0.54 6.37 -2.99
CA LEU A 19 1.35 7.57 -2.75
C LEU A 19 2.27 7.91 -3.94
N LEU A 20 2.57 6.91 -4.77
CA LEU A 20 3.34 7.04 -6.00
C LEU A 20 2.45 7.29 -7.23
N GLY A 21 1.13 7.45 -7.04
CA GLY A 21 0.19 7.74 -8.12
C GLY A 21 -0.42 6.50 -8.79
N VAL A 22 -0.17 5.30 -8.27
CA VAL A 22 -0.83 4.09 -8.78
C VAL A 22 -2.29 4.09 -8.32
N ASN A 23 -3.20 3.91 -9.26
CA ASN A 23 -4.65 3.91 -9.02
C ASN A 23 -5.13 2.58 -8.39
N CYS A 24 -4.68 2.31 -7.16
CA CYS A 24 -4.93 1.06 -6.41
C CYS A 24 -5.79 1.25 -5.15
N ARG A 25 -6.29 2.46 -4.87
CA ARG A 25 -7.23 2.69 -3.76
C ARG A 25 -8.53 1.93 -3.97
N TYR A 26 -9.30 1.77 -2.88
CA TYR A 26 -10.61 1.13 -2.93
C TYR A 26 -11.56 1.79 -3.96
N ASP A 27 -11.44 3.10 -4.19
CA ASP A 27 -12.21 3.89 -5.17
C ASP A 27 -11.55 4.00 -6.55
N ALA A 28 -10.55 3.15 -6.83
CA ALA A 28 -9.73 3.18 -8.05
C ALA A 28 -8.96 4.50 -8.27
N GLY A 29 -8.83 5.33 -7.23
CA GLY A 29 -7.99 6.53 -7.24
C GLY A 29 -6.57 6.29 -6.74
N SER A 30 -5.84 7.39 -6.60
CA SER A 30 -4.51 7.47 -5.97
C SER A 30 -4.42 8.70 -5.08
N VAL A 31 -3.38 8.77 -4.25
CA VAL A 31 -3.09 9.94 -3.39
C VAL A 31 -1.64 10.32 -3.61
N LEU A 32 -1.32 10.73 -4.83
CA LEU A 32 0.03 11.12 -5.21
C LEU A 32 0.59 12.13 -4.20
N ASN A 33 1.64 11.75 -3.49
CA ASN A 33 2.23 12.58 -2.46
C ASN A 33 3.64 13.04 -2.87
N LYS A 34 3.76 14.29 -3.26
CA LYS A 34 5.04 14.89 -3.70
C LYS A 34 6.12 14.90 -2.61
N SER A 35 5.76 14.89 -1.33
CA SER A 35 6.77 14.81 -0.25
C SER A 35 7.45 13.45 -0.20
N VAL A 36 6.74 12.38 -0.58
CA VAL A 36 7.31 11.02 -0.69
C VAL A 36 8.35 10.97 -1.80
N PHE A 37 8.08 11.55 -2.96
CA PHE A 37 9.07 11.65 -4.05
C PHE A 37 10.31 12.42 -3.61
N ARG A 38 10.12 13.58 -2.95
CA ARG A 38 11.24 14.36 -2.43
C ARG A 38 12.08 13.56 -1.43
N PHE A 39 11.42 12.86 -0.50
CA PHE A 39 12.13 12.02 0.47
C PHE A 39 12.93 10.90 -0.20
N LEU A 40 12.35 10.23 -1.21
CA LEU A 40 13.03 9.18 -1.97
C LEU A 40 14.25 9.73 -2.73
N GLU A 41 14.12 10.89 -3.38
CA GLU A 41 15.21 11.55 -4.09
C GLU A 41 16.34 11.99 -3.15
N GLU A 42 16.00 12.70 -2.07
CA GLU A 42 16.97 13.19 -1.07
C GLU A 42 17.78 12.06 -0.43
N ASN A 43 17.14 10.90 -0.20
CA ASN A 43 17.76 9.72 0.39
C ASN A 43 18.28 8.71 -0.65
N LYS A 44 18.17 9.03 -1.95
CA LYS A 44 18.52 8.17 -3.08
C LYS A 44 17.96 6.74 -2.93
N LEU A 45 16.69 6.63 -2.55
CA LEU A 45 16.01 5.35 -2.37
C LEU A 45 15.27 4.96 -3.65
N ASN A 46 15.41 3.70 -4.06
CA ASN A 46 14.60 3.13 -5.13
C ASN A 46 13.22 2.73 -4.57
N PRO A 47 12.12 3.34 -5.03
CA PRO A 47 10.79 2.99 -4.54
C PRO A 47 10.31 1.66 -5.12
N ILE A 48 9.85 0.77 -4.24
CA ILE A 48 9.12 -0.44 -4.59
C ILE A 48 7.64 -0.21 -4.24
N PRO A 49 6.76 0.00 -5.24
CA PRO A 49 5.35 0.26 -5.00
C PRO A 49 4.65 -1.00 -4.46
N VAL A 50 3.93 -0.86 -3.35
CA VAL A 50 3.17 -1.95 -2.72
C VAL A 50 1.73 -1.51 -2.43
N CYS A 51 0.76 -2.31 -2.84
CA CYS A 51 -0.63 -2.22 -2.38
C CYS A 51 -0.97 -3.56 -1.73
N PRO A 52 -0.95 -3.64 -0.39
CA PRO A 52 -1.23 -4.90 0.31
C PRO A 52 -2.56 -5.51 -0.12
N GLU A 53 -3.57 -4.70 -0.40
CA GLU A 53 -4.90 -5.19 -0.77
C GLU A 53 -4.95 -5.80 -2.18
N GLN A 54 -4.23 -5.24 -3.15
CA GLN A 54 -4.13 -5.88 -4.47
C GLN A 54 -3.29 -7.16 -4.42
N LEU A 55 -2.26 -7.20 -3.56
CA LEU A 55 -1.45 -8.40 -3.34
C LEU A 55 -2.24 -9.51 -2.62
N ALA A 56 -3.16 -9.13 -1.73
CA ALA A 56 -4.17 -9.97 -1.12
C ALA A 56 -5.21 -10.52 -2.12
N GLY A 57 -5.22 -10.02 -3.36
CA GLY A 57 -6.14 -10.46 -4.42
C GLY A 57 -7.42 -9.64 -4.55
N PHE A 58 -7.56 -8.52 -3.84
CA PHE A 58 -8.73 -7.67 -4.01
C PHE A 58 -8.75 -6.99 -5.40
N PRO A 59 -9.95 -6.78 -5.97
CA PRO A 59 -10.10 -5.97 -7.16
C PRO A 59 -9.84 -4.48 -6.87
N THR A 60 -9.81 -3.69 -7.93
CA THR A 60 -9.84 -2.23 -7.85
C THR A 60 -10.81 -1.71 -8.90
N PRO A 61 -11.94 -1.10 -8.50
CA PRO A 61 -12.34 -0.73 -7.13
C PRO A 61 -12.72 -1.95 -6.25
N ARG A 62 -12.79 -1.72 -4.94
CA ARG A 62 -13.25 -2.67 -3.91
C ARG A 62 -14.01 -1.94 -2.80
N LYS A 63 -14.70 -2.70 -1.95
CA LYS A 63 -15.30 -2.16 -0.72
C LYS A 63 -14.20 -1.66 0.24
N LYS A 64 -14.52 -0.66 1.05
CA LYS A 64 -13.61 -0.24 2.13
C LYS A 64 -13.49 -1.37 3.15
N CYS A 65 -12.30 -1.55 3.70
CA CYS A 65 -12.02 -2.48 4.78
C CYS A 65 -11.50 -1.71 6.00
N GLU A 66 -11.88 -2.14 7.19
CA GLU A 66 -11.45 -1.57 8.46
C GLU A 66 -11.07 -2.68 9.45
N ILE A 67 -10.03 -2.44 10.25
CA ILE A 67 -9.75 -3.27 11.41
C ILE A 67 -10.76 -2.90 12.50
N ARG A 68 -11.41 -3.90 13.08
CA ARG A 68 -12.30 -3.74 14.25
C ARG A 68 -11.64 -4.32 15.49
N ASP A 69 -11.80 -3.61 16.60
CA ASP A 69 -11.36 -4.00 17.95
C ASP A 69 -9.83 -4.14 18.13
N GLY A 70 -9.01 -3.44 17.34
CA GLY A 70 -7.55 -3.41 17.51
C GLY A 70 -6.80 -2.74 16.36
N ASP A 71 -5.55 -3.15 16.17
CA ASP A 71 -4.68 -2.73 15.06
C ASP A 71 -4.16 -3.92 14.23
N GLY A 72 -3.20 -3.65 13.33
CA GLY A 72 -2.62 -4.69 12.47
C GLY A 72 -1.87 -5.78 13.25
N PHE A 73 -1.30 -5.46 14.41
CA PHE A 73 -0.66 -6.46 15.28
C PHE A 73 -1.73 -7.33 15.96
N ASP A 74 -2.83 -6.73 16.41
CA ASP A 74 -3.95 -7.48 16.96
C ASP A 74 -4.58 -8.42 15.94
N VAL A 75 -4.62 -8.05 14.65
CA VAL A 75 -5.08 -8.95 13.57
C VAL A 75 -4.14 -10.14 13.43
N ILE A 76 -2.82 -9.91 13.38
CA ILE A 76 -1.81 -10.97 13.28
C ILE A 76 -1.88 -11.91 14.48
N ASP A 77 -2.16 -11.38 15.67
CA ASP A 77 -2.29 -12.16 16.90
C ASP A 77 -3.69 -12.80 17.09
N GLY A 78 -4.62 -12.62 16.14
CA GLY A 78 -5.98 -13.18 16.18
C GLY A 78 -6.91 -12.52 17.22
N ARG A 79 -6.57 -11.32 17.70
CA ARG A 79 -7.36 -10.52 18.66
C ARG A 79 -8.27 -9.50 17.99
N ALA A 80 -7.96 -9.11 16.77
CA ALA A 80 -8.76 -8.20 15.94
C ALA A 80 -9.03 -8.83 14.56
N LYS A 81 -9.95 -8.24 13.82
CA LYS A 81 -10.38 -8.73 12.50
C LYS A 81 -10.54 -7.60 11.50
N VAL A 82 -10.41 -7.92 10.22
CA VAL A 82 -10.63 -6.98 9.13
C VAL A 82 -12.01 -7.23 8.53
N TYR A 83 -12.84 -6.19 8.50
CA TYR A 83 -14.18 -6.25 7.94
C TYR A 83 -14.36 -5.28 6.79
N THR A 84 -15.17 -5.65 5.80
CA THR A 84 -15.68 -4.70 4.82
C THR A 84 -16.70 -3.74 5.45
N GLU A 85 -16.99 -2.65 4.77
CA GLU A 85 -18.01 -1.68 5.21
C GLU A 85 -19.43 -2.27 5.35
N ASP A 86 -19.74 -3.38 4.66
CA ASP A 86 -21.00 -4.13 4.81
C ASP A 86 -20.91 -5.32 5.80
N GLY A 87 -19.77 -5.48 6.49
CA GLY A 87 -19.61 -6.42 7.60
C GLY A 87 -19.13 -7.82 7.21
N GLU A 88 -18.63 -8.03 5.99
CA GLU A 88 -17.97 -9.27 5.57
C GLU A 88 -16.60 -9.38 6.25
N ASP A 89 -16.33 -10.50 6.93
CA ASP A 89 -15.02 -10.80 7.53
C ASP A 89 -14.05 -11.20 6.41
N VAL A 90 -13.03 -10.38 6.19
CA VAL A 90 -12.01 -10.57 5.14
C VAL A 90 -10.61 -10.74 5.74
N THR A 91 -10.54 -11.10 7.02
CA THR A 91 -9.28 -11.22 7.77
C THR A 91 -8.27 -12.14 7.07
N GLU A 92 -8.72 -13.28 6.53
CA GLU A 92 -7.85 -14.27 5.87
C GLU A 92 -7.21 -13.79 4.55
N LEU A 93 -7.66 -12.66 3.99
CA LEU A 93 -7.05 -12.09 2.80
C LEU A 93 -5.88 -11.15 3.12
N PHE A 94 -5.81 -10.62 4.35
CA PHE A 94 -4.82 -9.62 4.78
C PHE A 94 -3.67 -10.26 5.56
#